data_AF-A0A941JAA1-F1
#
_entry.id   AF-A0A941JAA1-F1
#
_cell.length_a   1.000
_cell.length_b   1.000
_cell.length_c   1.000
_cell.angle_alpha   90.00
_cell.angle_beta   90.00
_cell.angle_gamma   90.00
#
_symmetry.space_group_name_H-M   'P 1'
#
loop_
_entity.id
_entity.type
_entity.pdbx_description
1 polymer ?
#
loop_
_entity_poly.entity_id
_entity_poly.type
_entity_poly.pdbx_seq_one_letter_code
_entity_poly.pdbx_strand_id
1 'polypeptide(L)'
;MNQSHKIACKVAFIYIIIGVLWIFVTDYISMTQARADVQIYAMFQHSKGWMFIFITGLFLYFIIRYWTGKMLRSQQEFILKDEQYRSLFKHNPDCVLELDLEGNVVSINPEAENY
;
A
#
# COMPACT_ATOMS: atom_id res chain seq x y z
N MET A 1 -13.29 -5.32 -1.66
CA MET A 1 -12.86 -4.51 -2.83
C MET A 1 -12.43 -3.06 -2.53
N ASN A 2 -12.58 -2.51 -1.31
CA ASN A 2 -12.33 -1.07 -1.05
C ASN A 2 -10.94 -0.68 -0.50
N GLN A 3 -10.10 -1.64 -0.09
CA GLN A 3 -8.79 -1.32 0.51
C GLN A 3 -7.81 -0.77 -0.54
N SER A 4 -7.62 -1.48 -1.66
CA SER A 4 -6.66 -1.06 -2.72
C SER A 4 -6.96 0.32 -3.32
N HIS A 5 -8.24 0.68 -3.48
CA HIS A 5 -8.63 2.01 -3.98
C HIS A 5 -8.38 3.12 -2.95
N LYS A 6 -8.67 2.88 -1.66
CA LYS A 6 -8.36 3.84 -0.58
C LYS A 6 -6.85 4.11 -0.49
N ILE A 7 -6.06 3.07 -0.70
CA ILE A 7 -4.60 3.11 -0.72
C ILE A 7 -4.11 3.96 -1.89
N ALA A 8 -4.55 3.64 -3.11
CA ALA A 8 -4.18 4.38 -4.31
C ALA A 8 -4.60 5.85 -4.22
N CYS A 9 -5.80 6.13 -3.70
CA CYS A 9 -6.30 7.50 -3.53
C CYS A 9 -5.48 8.29 -2.51
N LYS A 10 -5.05 7.67 -1.41
CA LYS A 10 -4.18 8.32 -0.40
C LYS A 10 -2.81 8.65 -0.99
N VAL A 11 -2.25 7.75 -1.80
CA VAL A 11 -0.99 7.95 -2.51
C VAL A 11 -1.11 9.09 -3.53
N ALA A 12 -2.16 9.08 -4.34
CA ALA A 12 -2.42 10.13 -5.32
C ALA A 12 -2.60 11.51 -4.66
N PHE A 13 -3.32 11.57 -3.54
CA PHE A 13 -3.53 12.83 -2.82
C PHE A 13 -2.22 13.42 -2.27
N ILE A 14 -1.35 12.58 -1.69
CA ILE A 14 -0.04 13.02 -1.21
C ILE A 14 0.83 13.47 -2.38
N TYR A 15 0.82 12.75 -3.51
CA TYR A 15 1.55 13.14 -4.71
C TYR A 15 1.10 14.51 -5.23
N ILE A 16 -0.22 14.76 -5.28
CA ILE A 16 -0.78 16.05 -5.70
C ILE A 16 -0.34 17.17 -4.76
N ILE A 17 -0.42 16.99 -3.44
CA ILE A 17 0.01 18.01 -2.47
C ILE A 17 1.49 18.34 -2.62
N ILE A 18 2.35 17.33 -2.72
CA ILE A 18 3.79 17.53 -2.89
C ILE A 18 4.09 18.22 -4.21
N GLY A 19 3.40 17.83 -5.29
CA GLY A 19 3.53 18.47 -6.60
C GLY A 19 3.11 19.95 -6.58
N VAL A 20 1.98 20.26 -5.95
CA VAL A 20 1.50 21.65 -5.77
C VAL A 20 2.48 22.46 -4.93
N LEU A 21 2.93 21.92 -3.79
CA LEU A 21 3.92 22.58 -2.94
C LEU A 21 5.22 22.84 -3.70
N TRP A 22 5.67 21.89 -4.52
CA TRP A 22 6.85 22.03 -5.35
C TRP A 22 6.71 23.16 -6.37
N ILE A 23 5.57 23.25 -7.08
CA ILE A 23 5.30 24.35 -8.02
C ILE A 23 5.38 25.70 -7.31
N PHE A 24 4.73 25.84 -6.15
CA PHE A 24 4.79 27.09 -5.37
C PHE A 24 6.21 27.44 -4.93
N VAL A 25 6.96 26.47 -4.41
CA VAL A 25 8.35 26.69 -3.96
C VAL A 25 9.24 27.06 -5.14
N THR A 26 9.11 26.36 -6.28
CA THR A 26 9.93 26.64 -7.46
C THR A 26 9.58 27.96 -8.13
N ASP A 27 8.32 28.36 -8.16
CA ASP A 27 7.90 29.68 -8.67
C ASP A 27 8.38 30.82 -7.77
N TYR A 28 8.28 30.65 -6.44
CA TYR A 28 8.78 31.62 -5.47
C TYR A 28 10.28 31.87 -5.63
N ILE A 29 11.07 30.79 -5.72
CA ILE A 29 12.53 30.88 -5.91
C ILE A 29 12.87 31.51 -7.27
N SER A 30 12.07 31.24 -8.32
CA SER A 30 12.25 31.85 -9.64
C SER A 30 12.11 33.37 -9.60
N MET A 31 11.10 33.88 -8.90
CA MET A 31 10.85 35.32 -8.78
C MET A 31 11.92 36.04 -7.96
N THR A 32 12.49 35.39 -6.94
CA THR A 32 13.53 36.01 -6.09
C THR A 32 14.88 36.12 -6.79
N GLN A 33 15.20 35.21 -7.72
CA GLN A 33 16.51 35.16 -8.40
C GLN A 33 16.53 35.98 -9.72
N ALA A 34 15.38 36.36 -10.26
CA ALA A 34 15.24 36.99 -11.59
C ALA A 34 15.81 38.43 -11.73
N ARG A 35 16.39 39.01 -10.67
CA ARG A 35 16.95 40.38 -10.71
C ARG A 35 18.44 40.47 -11.10
N ALA A 36 19.20 39.38 -11.13
CA ALA A 36 20.66 39.46 -11.16
C ALA A 36 21.35 39.02 -12.47
N ASP A 37 20.92 37.98 -13.18
CA ASP A 37 21.63 37.53 -14.41
C ASP A 37 20.84 36.53 -15.27
N VAL A 38 20.69 36.82 -16.56
CA VAL A 38 19.89 36.01 -17.52
C VAL A 38 20.48 34.62 -17.76
N GLN A 39 21.81 34.46 -17.61
CA GLN A 39 22.48 33.16 -17.82
C GLN A 39 22.28 32.17 -16.66
N ILE A 40 22.18 32.65 -15.42
CA ILE A 40 21.92 31.80 -14.25
C ILE A 40 20.50 31.22 -14.31
N TYR A 41 19.56 31.96 -14.91
CA TYR A 41 18.17 31.53 -15.06
C TYR A 41 18.02 30.27 -15.94
N ALA A 42 18.78 30.19 -17.05
CA ALA A 42 18.71 29.07 -17.99
C ALA A 42 19.24 27.76 -17.37
N MET A 43 20.33 27.83 -16.60
CA MET A 43 20.90 26.67 -15.91
C MET A 43 19.98 26.16 -14.78
N PHE A 44 19.31 27.09 -14.08
CA PHE A 44 18.35 26.79 -13.03
C PHE A 44 17.11 26.05 -13.55
N GLN A 45 16.69 26.34 -14.79
CA GLN A 45 15.49 25.77 -15.41
C GLN A 45 15.62 24.28 -15.75
N HIS A 46 16.82 23.81 -16.07
CA HIS A 46 17.08 22.38 -16.30
C HIS A 46 17.16 21.59 -14.99
N SER A 47 17.79 22.18 -13.96
CA SER A 47 17.88 21.58 -12.62
C SER A 47 16.51 21.40 -11.94
N LYS A 48 15.58 22.35 -12.17
CA LYS A 48 14.20 22.29 -11.67
C LYS A 48 13.48 20.99 -12.04
N GLY A 49 13.58 20.56 -13.30
CA GLY A 49 12.89 19.36 -13.79
C GLY A 49 13.51 18.07 -13.27
N TRP A 50 14.84 18.02 -13.20
CA TRP A 50 15.56 16.81 -12.75
C TRP A 50 15.38 16.57 -11.25
N MET A 51 15.39 17.63 -10.42
CA MET A 51 15.04 17.50 -9.00
C MET A 51 13.61 16.99 -8.81
N PHE A 52 12.66 17.48 -9.61
CA PHE A 52 11.27 17.02 -9.53
C PHE A 52 11.15 15.52 -9.82
N ILE A 53 11.73 15.05 -10.93
CA ILE A 53 11.68 13.63 -11.31
C ILE A 53 12.38 12.76 -10.27
N PHE A 54 13.52 13.22 -9.73
CA PHE A 54 14.27 12.48 -8.71
C PHE A 54 13.48 12.35 -7.40
N ILE A 55 12.94 13.46 -6.89
CA ILE A 55 12.17 13.49 -5.64
C ILE A 55 10.87 12.69 -5.79
N THR A 56 10.13 12.92 -6.88
CA THR A 56 8.88 12.20 -7.12
C THR A 56 9.11 10.71 -7.36
N GLY A 57 10.16 10.32 -8.09
CA GLY A 57 10.51 8.93 -8.31
C GLY A 57 10.91 8.20 -7.03
N LEU A 58 11.73 8.82 -6.18
CA LEU A 58 12.11 8.25 -4.88
C LEU A 58 10.88 8.07 -3.98
N PHE A 59 9.98 9.05 -3.97
CA PHE A 59 8.78 9.03 -3.16
C PHE A 59 7.79 7.95 -3.62
N LEU A 60 7.58 7.82 -4.93
CA LEU A 60 6.74 6.79 -5.53
C LEU A 60 7.27 5.39 -5.19
N TYR A 61 8.60 5.20 -5.32
CA TYR A 61 9.24 3.95 -4.94
C TYR A 61 9.02 3.61 -3.46
N PHE A 62 9.23 4.56 -2.55
CA PHE A 62 9.06 4.34 -1.12
C PHE A 62 7.61 3.97 -0.77
N ILE A 63 6.65 4.67 -1.37
CA ILE A 63 5.23 4.39 -1.22
C ILE A 63 4.89 2.98 -1.69
N ILE A 64 5.28 2.62 -2.91
CA ILE A 64 4.98 1.29 -3.46
C ILE A 64 5.58 0.22 -2.57
N ARG A 65 6.84 0.39 -2.14
CA ARG A 65 7.52 -0.55 -1.24
C ARG A 65 6.77 -0.72 0.09
N TYR A 66 6.30 0.37 0.69
CA TYR A 66 5.56 0.33 1.95
C TYR A 66 4.24 -0.45 1.81
N TRP A 67 3.46 -0.16 0.76
CA TRP A 67 2.15 -0.79 0.56
C TRP A 67 2.25 -2.26 0.14
N THR A 68 3.16 -2.58 -0.78
CA THR A 68 3.37 -3.96 -1.24
C THR A 68 3.83 -4.85 -0.08
N GLY A 69 4.72 -4.35 0.79
CA GLY A 69 5.15 -5.09 1.98
C GLY A 69 4.00 -5.38 2.95
N LYS A 70 3.11 -4.40 3.16
CA LYS A 70 1.92 -4.58 4.01
C LYS A 70 0.95 -5.60 3.43
N MET A 71 0.71 -5.55 2.11
CA MET A 71 -0.17 -6.49 1.42
C MET A 71 0.35 -7.93 1.53
N LEU A 72 1.65 -8.14 1.32
CA LEU A 72 2.25 -9.46 1.37
C LEU A 72 2.16 -10.08 2.77
N ARG A 73 2.42 -9.28 3.82
CA ARG A 73 2.28 -9.75 5.21
C ARG A 73 0.86 -10.17 5.55
N SER A 74 -0.14 -9.38 5.14
CA SER A 74 -1.55 -9.72 5.40
C SER A 74 -1.96 -11.02 4.71
N GLN A 75 -1.43 -11.30 3.51
CA GLN A 75 -1.67 -12.56 2.80
C GLN A 75 -1.01 -13.73 3.53
N GLN A 76 0.24 -13.57 3.96
CA GLN A 76 0.96 -14.60 4.70
C GLN A 76 0.32 -14.92 6.06
N GLU A 77 -0.12 -13.90 6.80
CA GLU A 77 -0.84 -14.09 8.06
C GLU A 77 -2.17 -14.84 7.85
N PHE A 78 -2.88 -14.55 6.75
CA PHE A 78 -4.11 -15.25 6.41
C PHE A 78 -3.86 -16.73 6.11
N ILE A 79 -2.86 -17.04 5.29
CA ILE A 79 -2.46 -18.42 4.96
C ILE A 79 -2.07 -19.17 6.23
N LEU A 80 -1.22 -18.58 7.08
CA LEU A 80 -0.77 -19.21 8.31
C LEU A 80 -1.93 -19.50 9.27
N LYS A 81 -2.89 -18.58 9.38
CA LYS A 81 -4.09 -18.78 10.21
C LYS A 81 -4.99 -19.88 9.66
N ASP A 82 -5.18 -19.95 8.34
CA ASP A 82 -5.95 -21.02 7.71
C ASP A 82 -5.30 -22.39 7.96
N GLU A 83 -3.97 -22.49 7.82
CA GLU A 83 -3.23 -23.73 8.12
C GLU A 83 -3.35 -24.13 9.59
N GLN A 84 -3.19 -23.19 10.53
CA GLN A 84 -3.35 -23.46 11.95
C GLN A 84 -4.79 -23.90 12.28
N TYR A 85 -5.79 -23.22 11.74
CA TYR A 85 -7.19 -23.59 11.90
C TYR A 85 -7.44 -25.00 11.36
N ARG A 86 -6.99 -25.31 10.14
CA ARG A 86 -7.14 -26.64 9.53
C ARG A 86 -6.47 -27.74 10.35
N SER A 87 -5.28 -27.48 10.87
CA SER A 87 -4.56 -28.42 11.72
C SER A 87 -5.32 -28.69 13.02
N LEU A 88 -5.75 -27.63 13.71
CA LEU A 88 -6.55 -27.74 14.94
C LEU A 88 -7.88 -28.45 14.68
N PHE A 89 -8.56 -28.16 13.57
CA PHE A 89 -9.83 -28.79 13.20
C PHE A 89 -9.66 -30.28 12.88
N LYS A 90 -8.70 -30.62 11.99
CA LYS A 90 -8.50 -32.00 11.53
C LYS A 90 -7.93 -32.93 12.59
N HIS A 91 -7.08 -32.41 13.47
CA HIS A 91 -6.43 -33.19 14.53
C HIS A 91 -7.08 -32.99 15.90
N ASN A 92 -8.24 -32.34 15.96
CA ASN A 92 -9.02 -32.29 17.19
C ASN A 92 -9.52 -33.70 17.52
N PRO A 93 -9.21 -34.26 18.70
CA PRO A 93 -9.75 -35.56 19.12
C PRO A 93 -11.26 -35.54 19.36
N ASP A 94 -11.87 -34.37 19.56
CA ASP A 94 -13.31 -34.24 19.74
C ASP A 94 -14.03 -34.11 18.38
N CYS A 95 -15.26 -34.61 18.27
CA CYS A 95 -16.11 -34.37 17.11
C CYS A 95 -16.43 -32.87 17.00
N VAL A 96 -15.99 -32.24 15.91
CA VAL A 96 -16.27 -30.84 15.60
C VAL A 96 -17.11 -30.77 14.35
N LEU A 97 -18.26 -30.13 14.46
CA LEU A 97 -19.18 -29.85 13.37
C LEU A 97 -19.27 -28.33 13.17
N GLU A 98 -19.15 -27.89 11.92
CA GLU A 98 -19.31 -26.51 11.53
C GLU A 98 -20.72 -26.32 10.96
N LEU A 99 -21.48 -25.39 11.53
CA LEU A 99 -22.82 -25.04 11.08
C LEU A 99 -22.82 -23.66 10.44
N ASP A 100 -23.68 -23.47 9.44
CA ASP A 100 -24.04 -22.12 9.01
C ASP A 100 -25.02 -21.45 10.01
N LEU A 101 -25.36 -20.19 9.73
CA LEU A 101 -26.29 -19.42 10.56
C LEU A 101 -27.74 -19.95 10.50
N GLU A 102 -28.04 -20.83 9.56
CA GLU A 102 -29.35 -21.46 9.34
C GLU A 102 -29.42 -22.84 10.01
N GLY A 103 -28.32 -23.32 10.58
CA GLY A 103 -28.20 -24.59 11.28
C GLY A 103 -27.86 -25.78 10.38
N ASN A 104 -27.51 -25.56 9.11
CA ASN A 104 -27.07 -26.63 8.22
C ASN A 104 -25.60 -26.97 8.47
N VAL A 105 -25.26 -28.26 8.39
CA VAL A 105 -23.87 -28.72 8.51
C VAL A 105 -23.09 -28.34 7.25
N VAL A 106 -22.03 -27.56 7.43
CA VAL A 106 -21.14 -27.09 6.36
C VAL A 106 -19.88 -27.96 6.28
N SER A 107 -19.38 -28.45 7.40
CA SER A 107 -18.16 -29.24 7.47
C SER A 107 -18.11 -30.06 8.77
N ILE A 108 -17.42 -31.20 8.73
CA ILE A 108 -17.14 -32.05 9.89
C ILE A 108 -15.66 -32.45 9.88
N ASN A 109 -15.07 -32.64 11.05
CA ASN A 109 -13.70 -33.12 11.15
C ASN A 109 -13.62 -34.65 11.03
N PRO A 110 -12.43 -35.23 10.73
CA PRO A 110 -12.30 -36.68 10.50
C PRO A 110 -12.76 -37.56 11.66
N GLU A 111 -12.60 -37.12 12.92
CA GLU A 111 -13.09 -37.89 14.07
C GLU A 111 -14.61 -38.04 14.08
N ALA A 112 -15.35 -37.05 13.56
CA ALA A 112 -16.80 -37.12 13.42
C ALA A 112 -17.28 -38.03 12.28
N GLU A 113 -16.42 -38.39 11.32
CA GLU A 113 -16.75 -39.35 10.26
C GLU A 113 -16.64 -40.82 10.71
N ASN A 114 -15.88 -41.07 11.79
CA ASN A 114 -15.58 -42.43 12.25
C ASN A 114 -16.61 -43.01 13.25
N TYR A 115 -17.65 -42.25 13.61
CA TYR A 115 -18.73 -42.64 14.52
C TYR A 115 -20.08 -42.73 13.81
#